data_AF-A0A1M3LUK3-F1
#
_entry.id   AF-A0A1M3LUK3-F1
#
_cell.length_a   1.000
_cell.length_b   1.000
_cell.length_c   1.000
_cell.angle_alpha   90.00
_cell.angle_beta   90.00
_cell.angle_gamma   90.00
#
_symmetry.space_group_name_H-M   'P 1'
#
loop_
_entity.id
_entity.type
_entity.pdbx_description
1 polymer ?
#
loop_
_entity_poly.entity_id
_entity_poly.type
_entity_poly.pdbx_seq_one_letter_code
_entity_poly.pdbx_strand_id
1 'polypeptide(L)'
;MSTTYRNAALGGAVLAALILFAGAQSADAATTIDGPVGLGTAASYGALGASALTNTGPTVVTGDIGVSPGSSVTGFTGAPDGTFTGSLHQTDAAAAQAQSDVTTAFNAAAGLTPTTSGLSELNGLSLVPGVYSGGALALADNGVLTLAGSADSVWVFQAASSLTIGSATQIIVTGGANACNVFWEIGSSASLGTGAQFEGTILAKESITATTGATIVGRLLANTAAVTLDTNTITVPTGCTPPGTVSTSPTITSGAPTDATAGTPYSFPVTATGSPAPTYTVTSGSLPAGLTLNGTTGVISGTPTTPGSATFTITATNGTGPDSSASYTIVTAATATAISPGSPTSGAPALADTGADLTGPLLLAALLATGGVVLVVRARRPAPRRH
;
A
#
# COMPACT_ATOMS: atom_id res chain seq x y z
N MET A 1 41.84 35.33 -70.74
CA MET A 1 42.12 35.64 -69.32
C MET A 1 40.99 35.01 -68.51
N SER A 2 40.95 33.70 -68.28
CA SER A 2 41.67 32.95 -67.23
C SER A 2 41.83 33.74 -65.94
N THR A 3 41.03 33.41 -64.91
CA THR A 3 41.52 33.09 -63.56
C THR A 3 40.52 32.19 -62.82
N THR A 4 40.99 30.99 -62.52
CA THR A 4 40.51 29.93 -61.64
C THR A 4 40.29 30.37 -60.19
N TYR A 5 39.30 29.81 -59.48
CA TYR A 5 39.46 29.45 -58.06
C TYR A 5 38.77 28.11 -57.74
N ARG A 6 39.54 27.25 -57.06
CA ARG A 6 39.26 25.86 -56.70
C ARG A 6 38.74 25.77 -55.25
N ASN A 7 38.00 24.70 -55.00
CA ASN A 7 37.92 23.89 -53.77
C ASN A 7 37.32 24.49 -52.49
N ALA A 8 36.28 23.83 -51.96
CA ALA A 8 36.41 23.04 -50.73
C ALA A 8 35.19 22.12 -50.56
N ALA A 9 35.45 20.81 -50.63
CA ALA A 9 34.51 19.77 -50.21
C ALA A 9 34.64 19.60 -48.69
N LEU A 10 33.51 19.52 -47.99
CA LEU A 10 33.43 19.04 -46.61
C LEU A 10 32.24 18.07 -46.54
N GLY A 11 32.56 16.79 -46.54
CA GLY A 11 31.61 15.71 -46.28
C GLY A 11 31.25 15.70 -44.80
N GLY A 12 29.97 15.89 -44.50
CA GLY A 12 29.40 15.63 -43.18
C GLY A 12 28.79 14.23 -43.16
N ALA A 13 29.43 13.31 -42.45
CA ALA A 13 28.86 12.00 -42.14
C ALA A 13 27.68 12.18 -41.17
N VAL A 14 26.46 11.85 -41.61
CA VAL A 14 25.28 11.80 -40.75
C VAL A 14 25.31 10.48 -39.99
N LEU A 15 25.78 10.52 -38.75
CA LEU A 15 25.68 9.41 -37.81
C LEU A 15 24.26 9.42 -37.23
N ALA A 16 23.38 8.55 -37.73
CA ALA A 16 22.05 8.35 -37.17
C ALA A 16 22.17 7.61 -35.83
N ALA A 17 22.13 8.34 -34.72
CA ALA A 17 22.00 7.76 -33.39
C ALA A 17 20.56 7.27 -33.21
N LEU A 18 20.37 5.95 -33.22
CA LEU A 18 19.10 5.31 -32.89
C LEU A 18 18.89 5.45 -31.37
N ILE A 19 18.11 6.45 -30.96
CA ILE A 19 17.69 6.60 -29.56
C ILE A 19 16.60 5.55 -29.30
N LEU A 20 16.99 4.43 -28.70
CA LEU A 20 16.05 3.52 -28.05
C LEU A 20 15.49 4.25 -26.81
N PHE A 21 14.30 4.83 -26.93
CA PHE A 21 13.47 5.17 -25.78
C PHE A 21 13.04 3.86 -25.12
N ALA A 22 13.87 3.35 -24.20
CA ALA A 22 13.38 2.48 -23.16
C ALA A 22 12.48 3.35 -22.28
N GLY A 23 11.16 3.23 -22.46
CA GLY A 23 10.20 3.85 -21.57
C GLY A 23 10.46 3.35 -20.16
N ALA A 24 11.00 4.22 -19.30
CA ALA A 24 10.90 4.04 -17.87
C ALA A 24 9.41 4.17 -17.55
N GLN A 25 8.71 3.04 -17.49
CA GLN A 25 7.39 3.01 -16.86
C GLN A 25 7.66 3.16 -15.37
N SER A 26 7.49 4.38 -14.87
CA SER A 26 7.33 4.60 -13.44
C SER A 26 6.15 3.75 -12.99
N ALA A 27 6.41 2.71 -12.20
CA ALA A 27 5.37 2.03 -11.45
C ALA A 27 4.97 2.96 -10.30
N ASP A 28 4.19 3.99 -10.61
CA ASP A 28 3.48 4.73 -9.57
C ASP A 28 2.30 3.87 -9.15
N ALA A 29 2.38 3.28 -7.96
CA ALA A 29 1.22 2.66 -7.35
C ALA A 29 0.25 3.78 -6.93
N ALA A 30 -0.81 4.03 -7.71
CA ALA A 30 -1.73 5.10 -7.39
C ALA A 30 -2.67 4.66 -6.27
N THR A 31 -2.65 5.38 -5.15
CA THR A 31 -3.62 5.19 -4.07
C THR A 31 -4.70 6.27 -4.22
N THR A 32 -5.96 5.88 -4.18
CA THR A 32 -7.12 6.75 -4.32
C THR A 32 -8.12 6.48 -3.20
N ILE A 33 -9.04 7.40 -2.96
CA ILE A 33 -10.14 7.21 -2.00
C ILE A 33 -11.45 7.60 -2.68
N ASP A 34 -12.44 6.71 -2.59
CA ASP A 34 -13.79 6.95 -3.12
C ASP A 34 -14.71 7.45 -2.00
N GLY A 35 -14.50 8.71 -1.59
CA GLY A 35 -15.21 9.38 -0.50
C GLY A 35 -14.28 10.08 0.50
N PRO A 36 -14.81 10.64 1.61
CA PRO A 36 -14.01 11.41 2.57
C PRO A 36 -13.04 10.52 3.36
N VAL A 37 -11.96 11.12 3.88
CA VAL A 37 -11.00 10.41 4.72
C VAL A 37 -11.66 9.95 6.02
N GLY A 38 -11.53 8.66 6.34
CA GLY A 38 -12.14 8.07 7.53
C GLY A 38 -11.44 8.48 8.82
N LEU A 39 -12.14 9.24 9.67
CA LEU A 39 -11.62 9.71 10.97
C LEU A 39 -11.89 8.73 12.13
N GLY A 40 -12.71 7.69 11.92
CA GLY A 40 -13.07 6.74 12.98
C GLY A 40 -13.64 7.43 14.22
N THR A 41 -13.14 7.04 15.39
CA THR A 41 -13.51 7.63 16.69
C THR A 41 -13.00 9.06 16.89
N ALA A 42 -12.02 9.52 16.11
CA ALA A 42 -11.56 10.92 16.16
C ALA A 42 -12.59 11.92 15.57
N ALA A 43 -13.64 11.43 14.91
CA ALA A 43 -14.64 12.26 14.25
C ALA A 43 -15.43 13.19 15.20
N SER A 44 -15.52 12.87 16.50
CA SER A 44 -16.23 13.70 17.49
C SER A 44 -15.35 14.79 18.13
N TYR A 45 -14.02 14.74 17.94
CA TYR A 45 -13.08 15.65 18.57
C TYR A 45 -12.96 16.96 17.80
N GLY A 46 -13.10 18.09 18.50
CA GLY A 46 -12.75 19.40 17.98
C GLY A 46 -11.26 19.70 18.12
N ALA A 47 -10.65 19.23 19.22
CA ALA A 47 -9.22 19.35 19.46
C ALA A 47 -8.68 18.08 20.14
N LEU A 48 -7.68 17.45 19.52
CA LEU A 48 -7.02 16.26 20.04
C LEU A 48 -5.51 16.41 19.88
N GLY A 49 -4.77 16.38 20.98
CA GLY A 49 -3.31 16.43 20.99
C GLY A 49 -2.68 15.13 21.45
N ALA A 50 -1.45 14.84 21.03
CA ALA A 50 -0.73 13.67 21.51
C ALA A 50 0.00 13.93 22.82
N SER A 51 0.69 15.06 22.92
CA SER A 51 1.49 15.40 24.11
C SER A 51 0.74 16.28 25.09
N ALA A 52 -0.01 17.26 24.59
CA ALA A 52 -0.80 18.19 25.40
C ALA A 52 -1.92 18.86 24.59
N LEU A 53 -2.92 19.37 25.31
CA LEU A 53 -3.88 20.36 24.81
C LEU A 53 -3.83 21.58 25.73
N THR A 54 -3.38 22.72 25.21
CA THR A 54 -3.23 23.96 26.00
C THR A 54 -4.15 25.03 25.45
N ASN A 55 -4.89 25.70 26.33
CA ASN A 55 -5.73 26.85 25.97
C ASN A 55 -5.37 28.11 26.77
N THR A 56 -5.47 29.26 26.09
CA THR A 56 -5.48 30.60 26.70
C THR A 56 -6.80 31.30 26.35
N GLY A 57 -7.41 31.98 27.33
CA GLY A 57 -8.63 32.77 27.08
C GLY A 57 -9.89 31.93 26.80
N PRO A 58 -11.00 32.58 26.38
CA PRO A 58 -12.33 31.97 26.28
C PRO A 58 -12.52 31.21 24.97
N THR A 59 -11.76 30.12 24.76
CA THR A 59 -12.01 29.21 23.64
C THR A 59 -13.32 28.45 23.83
N VAL A 60 -14.08 28.23 22.76
CA VAL A 60 -15.30 27.41 22.75
C VAL A 60 -15.13 26.26 21.77
N VAL A 61 -15.27 25.02 22.24
CA VAL A 61 -15.24 23.81 21.40
C VAL A 61 -16.59 23.12 21.41
N THR A 62 -17.29 23.15 20.28
CA THR A 62 -18.50 22.35 20.07
C THR A 62 -18.10 20.96 19.58
N GLY A 63 -17.73 20.10 20.53
CA GLY A 63 -17.22 18.74 20.29
C GLY A 63 -16.47 18.20 21.51
N ASP A 64 -15.93 16.99 21.36
CA ASP A 64 -15.04 16.39 22.36
C ASP A 64 -13.67 17.06 22.32
N ILE A 65 -12.95 17.00 23.44
CA ILE A 65 -11.54 17.40 23.52
C ILE A 65 -10.73 16.28 24.17
N GLY A 66 -9.45 16.18 23.83
CA GLY A 66 -8.64 15.17 24.49
C GLY A 66 -7.14 15.22 24.26
N VAL A 67 -6.47 14.32 24.99
CA VAL A 67 -5.04 14.08 24.87
C VAL A 67 -4.71 12.60 25.11
N SER A 68 -3.85 12.02 24.26
CA SER A 68 -3.26 10.70 24.46
C SER A 68 -2.04 10.50 23.56
N PRO A 69 -0.92 9.90 24.01
CA PRO A 69 -0.70 9.30 25.34
C PRO A 69 -0.33 10.33 26.42
N GLY A 70 -0.16 11.60 26.06
CA GLY A 70 0.04 12.68 27.00
C GLY A 70 -1.14 12.81 27.98
N SER A 71 -0.90 13.54 29.07
CA SER A 71 -1.86 13.72 30.16
C SER A 71 -2.15 15.18 30.50
N SER A 72 -1.60 16.13 29.73
CA SER A 72 -1.76 17.56 30.01
C SER A 72 -2.91 18.14 29.21
N VAL A 73 -3.96 18.57 29.90
CA VAL A 73 -4.98 19.47 29.36
C VAL A 73 -5.06 20.69 30.29
N THR A 74 -4.86 21.89 29.75
CA THR A 74 -4.83 23.13 30.54
C THR A 74 -5.71 24.22 29.90
N GLY A 75 -6.23 25.12 30.73
CA GLY A 75 -7.05 26.24 30.27
C GLY A 75 -8.48 25.88 29.84
N PHE A 76 -9.00 24.72 30.22
CA PHE A 76 -10.40 24.31 30.00
C PHE A 76 -11.13 24.11 31.33
N THR A 77 -11.29 25.19 32.10
CA THR A 77 -11.91 25.15 33.43
C THR A 77 -13.34 25.69 33.46
N GLY A 78 -13.89 26.06 32.30
CA GLY A 78 -15.12 26.84 32.19
C GLY A 78 -14.85 28.34 32.12
N ALA A 79 -15.90 29.14 31.87
CA ALA A 79 -15.75 30.59 31.71
C ALA A 79 -15.06 31.22 32.96
N PRO A 80 -14.05 32.10 32.79
CA PRO A 80 -13.65 32.78 31.54
C PRO A 80 -12.61 32.04 30.69
N ASP A 81 -12.16 30.86 31.12
CA ASP A 81 -11.27 30.00 30.35
C ASP A 81 -12.05 29.23 29.27
N GLY A 82 -11.39 28.25 28.65
CA GLY A 82 -11.97 27.42 27.62
C GLY A 82 -13.19 26.61 28.09
N THR A 83 -14.16 26.44 27.20
CA THR A 83 -15.37 25.63 27.37
C THR A 83 -15.50 24.63 26.23
N PHE A 84 -16.22 23.54 26.48
CA PHE A 84 -16.56 22.54 25.46
C PHE A 84 -17.93 21.93 25.73
N THR A 85 -18.60 21.43 24.69
CA THR A 85 -19.94 20.80 24.81
C THR A 85 -19.90 19.27 24.82
N GLY A 86 -18.80 18.66 24.38
CA GLY A 86 -18.60 17.21 24.37
C GLY A 86 -18.00 16.67 25.69
N SER A 87 -17.26 15.58 25.58
CA SER A 87 -16.52 14.97 26.68
C SER A 87 -15.03 15.34 26.65
N LEU A 88 -14.42 15.38 27.84
CA LEU A 88 -12.96 15.44 27.98
C LEU A 88 -12.42 14.01 28.10
N HIS A 89 -11.52 13.65 27.19
CA HIS A 89 -10.81 12.36 27.20
C HIS A 89 -9.32 12.57 27.41
N GLN A 90 -8.81 12.22 28.60
CA GLN A 90 -7.42 12.48 29.00
C GLN A 90 -6.75 11.16 29.40
N THR A 91 -5.87 10.66 28.52
CA THR A 91 -5.13 9.40 28.73
C THR A 91 -6.04 8.19 28.97
N ASP A 92 -7.23 8.18 28.37
CA ASP A 92 -8.17 7.06 28.45
C ASP A 92 -8.18 6.20 27.16
N ALA A 93 -8.96 5.13 27.18
CA ALA A 93 -9.08 4.22 26.03
C ALA A 93 -9.72 4.89 24.80
N ALA A 94 -10.62 5.85 25.00
CA ALA A 94 -11.29 6.55 23.91
C ALA A 94 -10.31 7.50 23.19
N ALA A 95 -9.55 8.30 23.93
CA ALA A 95 -8.50 9.15 23.36
C ALA A 95 -7.37 8.33 22.74
N ALA A 96 -7.00 7.17 23.32
CA ALA A 96 -6.02 6.28 22.73
C ALA A 96 -6.49 5.69 21.39
N GLN A 97 -7.75 5.25 21.29
CA GLN A 97 -8.33 4.79 20.03
C GLN A 97 -8.45 5.93 19.02
N ALA A 98 -8.90 7.11 19.45
CA ALA A 98 -8.98 8.28 18.58
C ALA A 98 -7.62 8.64 17.98
N GLN A 99 -6.53 8.56 18.75
CA GLN A 99 -5.19 8.79 18.21
C GLN A 99 -4.71 7.73 17.23
N SER A 100 -5.06 6.46 17.46
CA SER A 100 -4.83 5.41 16.45
C SER A 100 -5.59 5.72 15.16
N ASP A 101 -6.83 6.20 15.27
CA ASP A 101 -7.65 6.55 14.11
C ASP A 101 -7.12 7.83 13.40
N VAL A 102 -6.58 8.81 14.14
CA VAL A 102 -5.85 9.96 13.57
C VAL A 102 -4.65 9.49 12.77
N THR A 103 -3.85 8.55 13.30
CA THR A 103 -2.72 7.97 12.55
C THR A 103 -3.18 7.27 11.27
N THR A 104 -4.25 6.48 11.34
CA THR A 104 -4.82 5.83 10.15
C THR A 104 -5.30 6.87 9.12
N ALA A 105 -6.04 7.89 9.56
CA ALA A 105 -6.55 8.95 8.70
C ALA A 105 -5.41 9.75 8.06
N PHE A 106 -4.38 10.09 8.84
CA PHE A 106 -3.17 10.77 8.37
C PHE A 106 -2.48 9.96 7.26
N ASN A 107 -2.22 8.67 7.51
CA ASN A 107 -1.57 7.80 6.53
C ASN A 107 -2.43 7.58 5.27
N ALA A 108 -3.75 7.46 5.43
CA ALA A 108 -4.68 7.34 4.32
C ALA A 108 -4.66 8.62 3.45
N ALA A 109 -4.72 9.79 4.07
CA ALA A 109 -4.66 11.08 3.38
C ALA A 109 -3.31 11.30 2.69
N ALA A 110 -2.19 11.00 3.36
CA ALA A 110 -0.84 11.14 2.81
C ALA A 110 -0.57 10.16 1.66
N GLY A 111 -1.24 9.00 1.66
CA GLY A 111 -1.09 7.99 0.63
C GLY A 111 -1.73 8.37 -0.70
N LEU A 112 -2.73 9.27 -0.70
CA LEU A 112 -3.49 9.60 -1.90
C LEU A 112 -2.61 10.19 -3.00
N THR A 113 -2.88 9.79 -4.24
CA THR A 113 -2.20 10.33 -5.42
C THR A 113 -2.71 11.75 -5.72
N PRO A 114 -1.84 12.76 -5.74
CA PRO A 114 -2.24 14.14 -6.04
C PRO A 114 -2.76 14.27 -7.48
N THR A 115 -3.89 14.96 -7.62
CA THR A 115 -4.40 15.46 -8.91
C THR A 115 -3.68 16.73 -9.36
N THR A 116 -3.09 17.47 -8.41
CA THR A 116 -2.31 18.68 -8.65
C THR A 116 -1.17 18.73 -7.64
N SER A 117 0.03 19.05 -8.10
CA SER A 117 1.25 19.04 -7.28
C SER A 117 2.04 20.33 -7.42
N GLY A 118 2.91 20.61 -6.45
CA GLY A 118 3.79 21.77 -6.45
C GLY A 118 3.13 23.07 -5.96
N LEU A 119 2.04 22.97 -5.20
CA LEU A 119 1.43 24.13 -4.56
C LEU A 119 2.32 24.67 -3.43
N SER A 120 2.21 25.97 -3.19
CA SER A 120 2.88 26.66 -2.09
C SER A 120 2.05 27.81 -1.52
N GLU A 121 1.39 28.59 -2.37
CA GLU A 121 0.46 29.65 -1.99
C GLU A 121 -0.96 29.31 -2.43
N LEU A 122 -1.93 29.55 -1.54
CA LEU A 122 -3.35 29.25 -1.74
C LEU A 122 -4.19 30.50 -1.98
N ASN A 123 -3.63 31.70 -1.77
CA ASN A 123 -4.36 32.96 -1.87
C ASN A 123 -4.94 33.19 -3.28
N GLY A 124 -6.23 33.49 -3.32
CA GLY A 124 -7.00 33.77 -4.53
C GLY A 124 -7.39 32.54 -5.33
N LEU A 125 -7.04 31.33 -4.89
CA LEU A 125 -7.38 30.11 -5.62
C LEU A 125 -8.86 29.76 -5.44
N SER A 126 -9.44 29.21 -6.50
CA SER A 126 -10.74 28.53 -6.48
C SER A 126 -10.53 27.10 -6.92
N LEU A 127 -10.56 26.17 -5.97
CA LEU A 127 -10.22 24.77 -6.19
C LEU A 127 -11.48 23.92 -6.28
N VAL A 128 -11.52 23.08 -7.31
CA VAL A 128 -12.53 22.02 -7.49
C VAL A 128 -12.17 20.80 -6.63
N PRO A 129 -13.03 19.79 -6.50
CA PRO A 129 -12.73 18.62 -5.67
C PRO A 129 -11.49 17.89 -6.18
N GLY A 130 -10.61 17.44 -5.28
CA GLY A 130 -9.36 16.80 -5.67
C GLY A 130 -8.32 16.68 -4.54
N VAL A 131 -7.20 16.06 -4.89
CA VAL A 131 -6.02 15.91 -4.03
C VAL A 131 -4.94 16.87 -4.50
N TYR A 132 -4.46 17.71 -3.59
CA TYR A 132 -3.54 18.81 -3.84
C TYR A 132 -2.29 18.64 -3.00
N SER A 133 -1.10 18.71 -3.61
CA SER A 133 0.16 18.52 -2.88
C SER A 133 1.13 19.69 -3.04
N GLY A 134 1.93 19.93 -2.00
CA GLY A 134 2.93 20.97 -1.95
C GLY A 134 4.02 20.69 -0.91
N GLY A 135 5.02 21.57 -0.87
CA GLY A 135 6.04 21.56 0.18
C GLY A 135 5.46 22.10 1.48
N ALA A 136 5.69 23.39 1.73
CA ALA A 136 4.90 24.16 2.68
C ALA A 136 3.68 24.75 1.94
N LEU A 137 2.52 24.69 2.56
CA LEU A 137 1.32 25.38 2.06
C LEU A 137 1.06 26.61 2.91
N ALA A 138 0.73 27.72 2.27
CA ALA A 138 0.41 28.96 2.94
C ALA A 138 -0.85 29.60 2.34
N LEU A 139 -1.60 30.28 3.19
CA LEU A 139 -2.60 31.26 2.80
C LEU A 139 -2.21 32.58 3.45
N ALA A 140 -1.79 33.57 2.66
CA ALA A 140 -1.31 34.86 3.18
C ALA A 140 -2.35 35.62 4.02
N ASP A 141 -1.92 36.59 4.84
CA ASP A 141 -2.81 37.43 5.64
C ASP A 141 -3.90 38.10 4.77
N ASN A 142 -5.14 38.10 5.24
CA ASN A 142 -6.34 38.53 4.52
C ASN A 142 -6.63 37.74 3.23
N GLY A 143 -5.93 36.62 3.03
CA GLY A 143 -6.06 35.79 1.85
C GLY A 143 -7.37 35.03 1.83
N VAL A 144 -7.84 34.74 0.63
CA VAL A 144 -9.08 34.00 0.39
C VAL A 144 -8.78 32.74 -0.40
N LEU A 145 -9.30 31.60 0.07
CA LEU A 145 -9.31 30.34 -0.68
C LEU A 145 -10.77 29.93 -0.88
N THR A 146 -11.15 29.61 -2.11
CA THR A 146 -12.49 29.10 -2.41
C THR A 146 -12.43 27.61 -2.73
N LEU A 147 -13.29 26.81 -2.09
CA LEU A 147 -13.51 25.40 -2.38
C LEU A 147 -14.89 25.26 -3.01
N ALA A 148 -14.95 24.90 -4.29
CA ALA A 148 -16.18 24.88 -5.07
C ALA A 148 -16.58 23.46 -5.47
N GLY A 149 -17.65 22.93 -4.90
CA GLY A 149 -18.16 21.60 -5.23
C GLY A 149 -19.49 21.26 -4.56
N SER A 150 -19.95 20.04 -4.75
CA SER A 150 -21.21 19.50 -4.20
C SER A 150 -21.04 18.98 -2.76
N ALA A 151 -22.15 18.54 -2.14
CA ALA A 151 -22.13 17.94 -0.80
C ALA A 151 -21.26 16.67 -0.68
N ASP A 152 -21.04 15.96 -1.79
CA ASP A 152 -20.21 14.73 -1.83
C ASP A 152 -18.76 15.00 -2.27
N SER A 153 -18.44 16.26 -2.57
CA SER A 153 -17.10 16.64 -3.04
C SER A 153 -16.07 16.59 -1.92
N VAL A 154 -14.87 16.11 -2.22
CA VAL A 154 -13.77 15.94 -1.27
C VAL A 154 -12.54 16.73 -1.71
N TRP A 155 -11.89 17.39 -0.75
CA TRP A 155 -10.61 18.05 -0.91
C TRP A 155 -9.62 17.46 0.08
N VAL A 156 -8.45 17.08 -0.42
CA VAL A 156 -7.32 16.68 0.42
C VAL A 156 -6.12 17.53 0.06
N PHE A 157 -5.60 18.27 1.03
CA PHE A 157 -4.38 19.05 0.93
C PHE A 157 -3.25 18.32 1.65
N GLN A 158 -2.19 17.98 0.93
CA GLN A 158 -0.99 17.34 1.44
C GLN A 158 0.15 18.36 1.46
N ALA A 159 0.55 18.80 2.64
CA ALA A 159 1.74 19.62 2.83
C ALA A 159 2.88 18.74 3.33
N ALA A 160 3.92 18.54 2.53
CA ALA A 160 5.07 17.74 2.94
C ALA A 160 5.79 18.31 4.17
N SER A 161 5.66 19.61 4.43
CA SER A 161 6.13 20.27 5.64
C SER A 161 4.99 20.92 6.43
N SER A 162 4.89 22.26 6.40
CA SER A 162 3.99 23.02 7.27
C SER A 162 2.77 23.58 6.53
N LEU A 163 1.71 23.83 7.29
CA LEU A 163 0.60 24.68 6.87
C LEU A 163 0.63 25.99 7.66
N THR A 164 0.61 27.12 6.94
CA THR A 164 0.51 28.46 7.54
C THR A 164 -0.74 29.17 7.02
N ILE A 165 -1.75 29.30 7.86
CA ILE A 165 -2.93 30.11 7.58
C ILE A 165 -2.72 31.48 8.22
N GLY A 166 -2.61 32.52 7.39
CA GLY A 166 -2.43 33.90 7.83
C GLY A 166 -3.61 34.45 8.62
N SER A 167 -3.41 35.64 9.19
CA SER A 167 -4.42 36.36 9.95
C SER A 167 -5.56 36.85 9.06
N ALA A 168 -6.78 36.89 9.60
CA ALA A 168 -7.99 37.35 8.91
C ALA A 168 -8.25 36.69 7.54
N THR A 169 -7.74 35.48 7.35
CA THR A 169 -7.97 34.67 6.14
C THR A 169 -9.39 34.13 6.10
N GLN A 170 -9.86 33.79 4.89
CA GLN A 170 -11.16 33.19 4.68
C GLN A 170 -11.06 31.98 3.75
N ILE A 171 -11.42 30.80 4.26
CA ILE A 171 -11.68 29.62 3.43
C ILE A 171 -13.19 29.55 3.19
N ILE A 172 -13.60 29.71 1.95
CA ILE A 172 -15.01 29.81 1.55
C ILE A 172 -15.38 28.51 0.84
N VAL A 173 -16.34 27.78 1.41
CA VAL A 173 -16.90 26.59 0.78
C VAL A 173 -18.20 26.97 0.05
N THR A 174 -18.31 26.58 -1.23
CA THR A 174 -19.44 26.93 -2.10
C THR A 174 -20.00 25.70 -2.80
N GLY A 175 -21.23 25.81 -3.35
CA GLY A 175 -21.85 24.74 -4.15
C GLY A 175 -22.54 23.64 -3.35
N GLY A 176 -22.66 23.80 -2.03
CA GLY A 176 -23.27 22.82 -1.12
C GLY A 176 -22.25 21.86 -0.48
N ALA A 177 -20.96 22.01 -0.79
CA ALA A 177 -19.88 21.36 -0.06
C ALA A 177 -19.87 21.75 1.44
N ASN A 178 -19.25 20.89 2.25
CA ASN A 178 -19.18 21.02 3.70
C ASN A 178 -17.75 20.70 4.19
N ALA A 179 -17.31 21.37 5.25
CA ALA A 179 -16.10 21.08 6.02
C ALA A 179 -15.86 19.59 6.34
N CYS A 180 -16.92 18.77 6.44
CA CYS A 180 -16.84 17.32 6.57
C CYS A 180 -15.88 16.65 5.56
N ASN A 181 -15.74 17.24 4.37
CA ASN A 181 -15.01 16.66 3.25
C ASN A 181 -13.73 17.42 2.90
N VAL A 182 -13.25 18.31 3.78
CA VAL A 182 -12.01 19.06 3.57
C VAL A 182 -10.98 18.57 4.57
N PHE A 183 -9.87 18.01 4.07
CA PHE A 183 -8.81 17.43 4.88
C PHE A 183 -7.46 18.06 4.57
N TRP A 184 -6.69 18.31 5.62
CA TRP A 184 -5.37 18.92 5.56
C TRP A 184 -4.37 17.99 6.24
N GLU A 185 -3.66 17.19 5.45
CA GLU A 185 -2.57 16.34 5.92
C GLU A 185 -1.27 17.15 5.91
N ILE A 186 -0.68 17.31 7.10
CA ILE A 186 0.47 18.20 7.31
C ILE A 186 1.65 17.40 7.86
N GLY A 187 2.71 17.31 7.07
CA GLY A 187 3.91 16.51 7.35
C GLY A 187 4.73 16.98 8.56
N SER A 188 4.53 18.20 9.04
CA SER A 188 5.03 18.70 10.31
C SER A 188 3.93 19.37 11.15
N SER A 189 3.93 20.70 11.24
CA SER A 189 3.05 21.48 12.11
C SER A 189 2.18 22.46 11.31
N ALA A 190 1.02 22.80 11.88
CA ALA A 190 0.09 23.78 11.32
C ALA A 190 -0.05 25.00 12.23
N SER A 191 -0.16 26.19 11.64
CA SER A 191 -0.47 27.43 12.35
C SER A 191 -1.66 28.15 11.71
N LEU A 192 -2.58 28.63 12.55
CA LEU A 192 -3.71 29.47 12.17
C LEU A 192 -3.55 30.83 12.84
N GLY A 193 -3.49 31.88 12.03
CA GLY A 193 -3.32 33.26 12.45
C GLY A 193 -4.56 33.88 13.06
N THR A 194 -4.40 35.11 13.55
CA THR A 194 -5.42 35.79 14.35
C THR A 194 -6.67 36.05 13.53
N GLY A 195 -7.83 35.67 14.06
CA GLY A 195 -9.12 35.88 13.39
C GLY A 195 -9.31 35.11 12.08
N ALA A 196 -8.44 34.13 11.77
CA ALA A 196 -8.60 33.27 10.59
C ALA A 196 -9.94 32.54 10.61
N GLN A 197 -10.61 32.46 9.46
CA GLN A 197 -11.82 31.67 9.25
C GLN A 197 -11.44 30.40 8.45
N PHE A 198 -11.38 29.28 9.16
CA PHE A 198 -10.84 28.02 8.65
C PHE A 198 -11.92 26.94 8.51
N GLU A 199 -11.81 26.15 7.43
CA GLU A 199 -12.74 25.09 7.09
C GLU A 199 -11.97 23.76 6.91
N GLY A 200 -12.42 22.71 7.60
CA GLY A 200 -11.92 21.34 7.42
C GLY A 200 -11.17 20.74 8.61
N THR A 201 -10.71 19.50 8.42
CA THR A 201 -10.00 18.71 9.43
C THR A 201 -8.50 18.77 9.19
N ILE A 202 -7.73 19.31 10.16
CA ILE A 202 -6.27 19.26 10.15
C ILE A 202 -5.81 17.96 10.81
N LEU A 203 -5.04 17.18 10.06
CA LEU A 203 -4.28 16.02 10.48
C LEU A 203 -2.79 16.41 10.45
N ALA A 204 -2.29 16.98 11.55
CA ALA A 204 -0.89 17.39 11.63
C ALA A 204 -0.04 16.29 12.25
N LYS A 205 1.11 16.01 11.65
CA LYS A 205 2.05 15.03 12.19
C LYS A 205 2.56 15.45 13.57
N GLU A 206 2.92 16.72 13.72
CA GLU A 206 3.47 17.31 14.94
C GLU A 206 2.43 18.17 15.63
N SER A 207 2.59 19.51 15.64
CA SER A 207 1.80 20.41 16.47
C SER A 207 0.80 21.23 15.66
N ILE A 208 -0.25 21.70 16.33
CA ILE A 208 -1.21 22.64 15.77
C ILE A 208 -1.30 23.83 16.72
N THR A 209 -1.13 25.04 16.18
CA THR A 209 -1.32 26.28 16.94
C THR A 209 -2.39 27.12 16.27
N ALA A 210 -3.47 27.43 16.99
CA ALA A 210 -4.43 28.45 16.58
C ALA A 210 -4.25 29.68 17.49
N THR A 211 -3.92 30.82 16.90
CA THR A 211 -3.76 32.07 17.64
C THR A 211 -5.12 32.73 17.89
N THR A 212 -5.10 33.85 18.60
CA THR A 212 -6.28 34.54 19.14
C THR A 212 -7.43 34.65 18.12
N GLY A 213 -8.61 34.16 18.48
CA GLY A 213 -9.84 34.48 17.73
C GLY A 213 -10.03 33.75 16.41
N ALA A 214 -9.17 32.78 16.04
CA ALA A 214 -9.44 31.94 14.88
C ALA A 214 -10.77 31.16 15.08
N THR A 215 -11.57 31.10 14.02
CA THR A 215 -12.84 30.38 13.94
C THR A 215 -12.67 29.19 13.00
N ILE A 216 -12.97 28.00 13.49
CA ILE A 216 -12.71 26.73 12.83
C ILE A 216 -14.03 25.97 12.73
N VAL A 217 -14.50 25.73 11.51
CA VAL A 217 -15.54 24.72 11.24
C VAL A 217 -14.81 23.48 10.77
N GLY A 218 -14.56 22.56 11.70
CA GLY A 218 -13.53 21.57 11.48
C GLY A 218 -13.02 20.88 12.74
N ARG A 219 -11.79 20.36 12.64
CA ARG A 219 -11.11 19.62 13.71
C ARG A 219 -9.62 19.90 13.68
N LEU A 220 -9.00 19.94 14.86
CA LEU A 220 -7.56 20.12 15.04
C LEU A 220 -6.98 18.86 15.69
N LEU A 221 -6.38 17.98 14.88
CA LEU A 221 -5.93 16.65 15.29
C LEU A 221 -4.40 16.53 15.13
N ALA A 222 -3.66 16.61 16.24
CA ALA A 222 -2.20 16.55 16.28
C ALA A 222 -1.73 15.14 16.68
N ASN A 223 -1.02 14.49 15.76
CA ASN A 223 -0.71 13.06 15.84
C ASN A 223 0.41 12.72 16.84
N THR A 224 1.43 13.59 16.97
CA THR A 224 2.58 13.32 17.87
C THR A 224 2.93 14.45 18.82
N ALA A 225 2.41 15.66 18.63
CA ALA A 225 2.69 16.81 19.51
C ALA A 225 1.40 17.46 20.05
N ALA A 226 1.49 18.73 20.43
CA ALA A 226 0.44 19.43 21.15
C ALA A 226 -0.50 20.20 20.23
N VAL A 227 -1.72 20.43 20.71
CA VAL A 227 -2.62 21.47 20.19
C VAL A 227 -2.58 22.65 21.16
N THR A 228 -2.35 23.86 20.64
CA THR A 228 -2.34 25.11 21.41
C THR A 228 -3.37 26.08 20.86
N LEU A 229 -4.22 26.60 21.74
CA LEU A 229 -5.38 27.44 21.41
C LEU A 229 -5.34 28.75 22.17
N ASP A 230 -5.91 29.78 21.56
CA ASP A 230 -6.14 31.08 22.18
C ASP A 230 -7.46 31.68 21.69
N THR A 231 -8.44 31.80 22.60
CA THR A 231 -9.70 32.50 22.34
C THR A 231 -10.39 32.07 21.03
N ASN A 232 -10.37 30.78 20.72
CA ASN A 232 -10.85 30.25 19.44
C ASN A 232 -12.32 29.82 19.51
N THR A 233 -12.96 29.70 18.35
CA THR A 233 -14.25 28.99 18.23
C THR A 233 -14.05 27.80 17.32
N ILE A 234 -14.27 26.59 17.83
CA ILE A 234 -14.14 25.34 17.08
C ILE A 234 -15.50 24.64 17.05
N THR A 235 -16.00 24.35 15.85
CA THR A 235 -17.28 23.64 15.65
C THR A 235 -17.02 22.36 14.86
N VAL A 236 -17.23 21.21 15.50
CA VAL A 236 -17.09 19.91 14.82
C VAL A 236 -18.22 19.74 13.81
N PRO A 237 -17.92 19.47 12.53
CA PRO A 237 -18.94 19.23 11.51
C PRO A 237 -19.79 17.99 11.83
N THR A 238 -21.11 18.11 11.66
CA THR A 238 -22.08 17.01 11.84
C THR A 238 -22.73 16.62 10.52
N GLY A 239 -23.34 15.43 10.45
CA GLY A 239 -24.01 14.95 9.24
C GLY A 239 -23.07 14.58 8.09
N CYS A 240 -21.81 14.26 8.40
CA CYS A 240 -20.84 13.86 7.38
C CYS A 240 -21.23 12.53 6.73
N THR A 241 -21.03 12.42 5.42
CA THR A 241 -21.21 11.15 4.69
C THR A 241 -20.22 10.09 5.22
N PRO A 242 -20.53 8.79 5.05
CA PRO A 242 -19.61 7.73 5.45
C PRO A 242 -18.23 7.89 4.79
N PRO A 243 -17.14 7.45 5.47
CA PRO A 243 -15.80 7.43 4.90
C PRO A 243 -15.76 6.70 3.55
N GLY A 244 -14.92 7.21 2.65
CA GLY A 244 -14.61 6.54 1.40
C GLY A 244 -13.76 5.29 1.60
N THR A 245 -13.79 4.39 0.62
CA THR A 245 -12.92 3.22 0.59
C THR A 245 -11.58 3.57 -0.04
N VAL A 246 -10.48 3.29 0.66
CA VAL A 246 -9.12 3.44 0.12
C VAL A 246 -8.85 2.31 -0.88
N SER A 247 -8.45 2.70 -2.09
CA SER A 247 -8.09 1.81 -3.18
C SER A 247 -6.64 2.05 -3.59
N THR A 248 -5.91 0.99 -3.88
CA THR A 248 -4.51 1.03 -4.32
C THR A 248 -4.39 0.25 -5.61
N SER A 249 -3.65 0.81 -6.57
CA SER A 249 -3.40 0.13 -7.83
C SER A 249 -2.67 -1.21 -7.59
N PRO A 250 -2.89 -2.20 -8.46
CA PRO A 250 -2.31 -3.50 -8.26
C PRO A 250 -0.80 -3.50 -8.54
N THR A 251 -0.08 -4.44 -7.93
CA THR A 251 1.35 -4.67 -8.24
C THR A 251 1.67 -6.14 -8.14
N ILE A 252 2.12 -6.76 -9.23
CA ILE A 252 2.52 -8.18 -9.25
C ILE A 252 3.84 -8.34 -8.49
N THR A 253 3.86 -9.24 -7.52
CA THR A 253 4.99 -9.52 -6.62
C THR A 253 5.54 -10.94 -6.75
N SER A 254 4.85 -11.84 -7.46
CA SER A 254 5.34 -13.20 -7.69
C SER A 254 6.59 -13.22 -8.58
N GLY A 255 7.56 -14.05 -8.20
CA GLY A 255 8.78 -14.31 -8.96
C GLY A 255 8.54 -15.11 -10.25
N ALA A 256 9.62 -15.58 -10.89
CA ALA A 256 9.50 -16.40 -12.09
C ALA A 256 8.94 -17.79 -11.78
N PRO A 257 8.06 -18.35 -12.64
CA PRO A 257 7.58 -19.71 -12.51
C PRO A 257 8.72 -20.73 -12.72
N THR A 258 8.56 -21.91 -12.12
CA THR A 258 9.48 -23.04 -12.36
C THR A 258 9.11 -23.76 -13.65
N ASP A 259 10.07 -24.48 -14.21
CA ASP A 259 9.84 -25.39 -15.33
C ASP A 259 8.84 -26.49 -14.97
N ALA A 260 8.13 -26.98 -15.98
CA ALA A 260 7.15 -28.04 -15.88
C ALA A 260 7.59 -29.30 -16.62
N THR A 261 6.95 -30.43 -16.36
CA THR A 261 7.19 -31.69 -17.07
C THR A 261 5.90 -32.18 -17.69
N ALA A 262 5.94 -32.59 -18.96
CA ALA A 262 4.77 -33.13 -19.65
C ALA A 262 4.20 -34.34 -18.88
N GLY A 263 2.87 -34.36 -18.71
CA GLY A 263 2.16 -35.40 -17.96
C GLY A 263 2.18 -35.25 -16.43
N THR A 264 2.94 -34.31 -15.87
CA THR A 264 3.00 -34.09 -14.41
C THR A 264 2.13 -32.91 -14.00
N PRO A 265 1.30 -33.02 -12.95
CA PRO A 265 0.54 -31.88 -12.42
C PRO A 265 1.45 -30.71 -12.06
N TYR A 266 1.03 -29.51 -12.43
CA TYR A 266 1.74 -28.26 -12.23
C TYR A 266 0.84 -27.26 -11.51
N SER A 267 1.44 -26.46 -10.63
CA SER A 267 0.77 -25.36 -9.94
C SER A 267 1.77 -24.26 -9.62
N PHE A 268 1.44 -23.03 -10.03
CA PHE A 268 2.22 -21.84 -9.75
C PHE A 268 1.30 -20.68 -9.38
N PRO A 269 1.43 -20.09 -8.17
CA PRO A 269 0.64 -18.92 -7.78
C PRO A 269 1.26 -17.62 -8.30
N VAL A 270 0.52 -16.87 -9.09
CA VAL A 270 0.82 -15.46 -9.37
C VAL A 270 0.20 -14.62 -8.26
N THR A 271 0.99 -13.76 -7.63
CA THR A 271 0.54 -12.92 -6.50
C THR A 271 0.70 -11.45 -6.85
N ALA A 272 -0.29 -10.65 -6.47
CA ALA A 272 -0.26 -9.21 -6.58
C ALA A 272 -0.84 -8.53 -5.32
N THR A 273 -0.30 -7.36 -4.97
CA THR A 273 -0.91 -6.42 -4.02
C THR A 273 -1.97 -5.57 -4.73
N GLY A 274 -2.74 -4.78 -3.96
CA GLY A 274 -3.76 -3.87 -4.48
C GLY A 274 -5.06 -3.96 -3.69
N SER A 275 -5.83 -2.88 -3.67
CA SER A 275 -7.18 -2.79 -3.11
C SER A 275 -8.09 -2.06 -4.09
N PRO A 276 -9.26 -2.60 -4.49
CA PRO A 276 -9.77 -3.95 -4.18
C PRO A 276 -8.81 -5.07 -4.62
N ALA A 277 -9.07 -6.30 -4.16
CA ALA A 277 -8.23 -7.45 -4.50
C ALA A 277 -8.16 -7.63 -6.04
N PRO A 278 -6.95 -7.80 -6.62
CA PRO A 278 -6.78 -7.85 -8.06
C PRO A 278 -7.28 -9.16 -8.68
N THR A 279 -7.73 -9.04 -9.92
CA THR A 279 -8.02 -10.15 -10.83
C THR A 279 -6.91 -10.26 -11.87
N TYR A 280 -6.70 -11.45 -12.41
CA TYR A 280 -5.57 -11.79 -13.29
C TYR A 280 -6.07 -12.23 -14.66
N THR A 281 -5.44 -11.73 -15.71
CA THR A 281 -5.73 -12.10 -17.10
C THR A 281 -4.45 -12.32 -17.88
N VAL A 282 -4.46 -13.25 -18.83
CA VAL A 282 -3.37 -13.39 -19.80
C VAL A 282 -3.63 -12.41 -20.93
N THR A 283 -2.81 -11.38 -21.05
CA THR A 283 -3.00 -10.29 -22.01
C THR A 283 -2.17 -10.44 -23.27
N SER A 284 -1.10 -11.23 -23.23
CA SER A 284 -0.28 -11.56 -24.41
C SER A 284 0.30 -12.96 -24.29
N GLY A 285 0.55 -13.60 -25.43
CA GLY A 285 1.01 -14.98 -25.52
C GLY A 285 -0.05 -16.00 -25.11
N SER A 286 0.40 -17.21 -24.77
CA SER A 286 -0.48 -18.31 -24.34
C SER A 286 0.23 -19.18 -23.32
N LEU A 287 -0.52 -19.71 -22.36
CA LEU A 287 0.00 -20.72 -21.43
C LEU A 287 0.36 -22.01 -22.18
N PRO A 288 1.32 -22.83 -21.66
CA PRO A 288 1.54 -24.18 -22.17
C PRO A 288 0.25 -24.99 -22.25
N ALA A 289 0.12 -25.83 -23.29
CA ALA A 289 -1.05 -26.68 -23.47
C ALA A 289 -1.29 -27.56 -22.25
N GLY A 290 -2.51 -27.51 -21.70
CA GLY A 290 -2.89 -28.23 -20.47
C GLY A 290 -2.77 -27.41 -19.18
N LEU A 291 -2.29 -26.17 -19.25
CA LEU A 291 -2.31 -25.21 -18.14
C LEU A 291 -3.38 -24.14 -18.33
N THR A 292 -3.96 -23.69 -17.22
CA THR A 292 -4.96 -22.61 -17.17
C THR A 292 -4.65 -21.66 -16.03
N LEU A 293 -4.98 -20.37 -16.21
CA LEU A 293 -4.91 -19.37 -15.16
C LEU A 293 -6.29 -19.23 -14.52
N ASN A 294 -6.38 -19.34 -13.20
CA ASN A 294 -7.56 -18.91 -12.46
C ASN A 294 -7.52 -17.39 -12.30
N GLY A 295 -8.43 -16.68 -12.97
CA GLY A 295 -8.43 -15.21 -12.99
C GLY A 295 -8.76 -14.54 -11.65
N THR A 296 -9.27 -15.27 -10.65
CA THR A 296 -9.58 -14.73 -9.33
C THR A 296 -8.47 -15.04 -8.32
N THR A 297 -7.92 -16.25 -8.35
CA THR A 297 -6.89 -16.67 -7.39
C THR A 297 -5.46 -16.43 -7.89
N GLY A 298 -5.27 -16.15 -9.19
CA GLY A 298 -3.96 -15.99 -9.81
C GLY A 298 -3.19 -17.30 -10.00
N VAL A 299 -3.78 -18.46 -9.68
CA VAL A 299 -3.08 -19.74 -9.76
C VAL A 299 -3.09 -20.27 -11.19
N ILE A 300 -1.90 -20.48 -11.75
CA ILE A 300 -1.69 -21.24 -12.98
C ILE A 300 -1.62 -22.72 -12.60
N SER A 301 -2.52 -23.55 -13.14
CA SER A 301 -2.56 -24.97 -12.81
C SER A 301 -3.05 -25.85 -13.95
N GLY A 302 -2.72 -27.13 -13.87
CA GLY A 302 -3.13 -28.16 -14.82
C GLY A 302 -2.05 -29.22 -15.02
N THR A 303 -2.14 -29.95 -16.13
CA THR A 303 -1.16 -30.97 -16.51
C THR A 303 -0.66 -30.65 -17.92
N PRO A 304 0.57 -30.13 -18.09
CA PRO A 304 1.12 -29.82 -19.40
C PRO A 304 1.17 -31.07 -20.29
N THR A 305 0.80 -30.94 -21.56
CA THR A 305 0.75 -32.09 -22.49
C THR A 305 1.87 -32.09 -23.53
N THR A 306 2.42 -30.93 -23.86
CA THR A 306 3.33 -30.78 -25.00
C THR A 306 4.64 -30.14 -24.53
N PRO A 307 5.80 -30.78 -24.79
CA PRO A 307 7.10 -30.18 -24.50
C PRO A 307 7.32 -28.92 -25.34
N GLY A 308 7.94 -27.90 -24.75
CA GLY A 308 8.18 -26.61 -25.41
C GLY A 308 8.28 -25.45 -24.42
N SER A 309 8.68 -24.28 -24.92
CA SER A 309 8.71 -23.04 -24.14
C SER A 309 7.52 -22.17 -24.52
N ALA A 310 6.83 -21.63 -23.52
CA ALA A 310 5.76 -20.67 -23.72
C ALA A 310 6.02 -19.40 -22.90
N THR A 311 6.05 -18.26 -23.59
CA THR A 311 6.13 -16.93 -22.96
C THR A 311 4.77 -16.26 -23.05
N PHE A 312 4.30 -15.71 -21.93
CA PHE A 312 3.01 -15.07 -21.80
C PHE A 312 3.10 -13.91 -20.80
N THR A 313 2.21 -12.93 -20.95
CA THR A 313 2.11 -11.79 -20.05
C THR A 313 0.83 -11.90 -19.25
N ILE A 314 0.95 -11.75 -17.93
CA ILE A 314 -0.19 -11.64 -17.02
C ILE A 314 -0.35 -10.18 -16.60
N THR A 315 -1.59 -9.69 -16.70
CA THR A 315 -1.99 -8.38 -16.18
C THR A 315 -2.91 -8.59 -14.98
N ALA A 316 -2.56 -7.94 -13.88
CA ALA A 316 -3.38 -7.81 -12.67
C ALA A 316 -4.11 -6.46 -12.70
N THR A 317 -5.44 -6.48 -12.55
CA THR A 317 -6.30 -5.29 -12.51
C THR A 317 -7.29 -5.35 -11.35
N ASN A 318 -7.59 -4.21 -10.74
CA ASN A 318 -8.63 -4.05 -9.73
C ASN A 318 -9.51 -2.81 -9.96
N GLY A 319 -9.49 -2.25 -11.17
CA GLY A 319 -10.19 -0.99 -11.49
C GLY A 319 -9.49 0.29 -11.01
N THR A 320 -8.41 0.18 -10.22
CA THR A 320 -7.55 1.31 -9.83
C THR A 320 -6.29 1.29 -10.69
N GLY A 321 -6.14 2.28 -11.57
CA GLY A 321 -4.95 2.38 -12.41
C GLY A 321 -3.71 2.84 -11.62
N PRO A 322 -2.49 2.56 -12.09
CA PRO A 322 -2.19 1.74 -13.25
C PRO A 322 -2.32 0.23 -12.98
N ASP A 323 -2.75 -0.52 -13.98
CA ASP A 323 -2.69 -1.98 -13.94
C ASP A 323 -1.23 -2.45 -13.90
N SER A 324 -0.99 -3.62 -13.29
CA SER A 324 0.34 -4.22 -13.22
C SER A 324 0.46 -5.37 -14.21
N SER A 325 1.54 -5.39 -15.00
CA SER A 325 1.81 -6.48 -15.96
C SER A 325 3.18 -7.11 -15.74
N ALA A 326 3.25 -8.44 -15.83
CA ALA A 326 4.49 -9.20 -15.73
C ALA A 326 4.56 -10.28 -16.81
N SER A 327 5.71 -10.40 -17.46
CA SER A 327 5.98 -11.46 -18.44
C SER A 327 6.63 -12.66 -17.79
N TYR A 328 6.10 -13.83 -18.09
CA TYR A 328 6.53 -15.11 -17.56
C TYR A 328 6.87 -16.08 -18.70
N THR A 329 7.78 -17.01 -18.43
CA THR A 329 8.13 -18.09 -19.35
C THR A 329 8.09 -19.41 -18.58
N ILE A 330 7.36 -20.39 -19.10
CA ILE A 330 7.36 -21.76 -18.57
C ILE A 330 7.95 -22.68 -19.64
N VAL A 331 9.02 -23.40 -19.28
CA VAL A 331 9.57 -24.47 -20.12
C VAL A 331 8.95 -25.80 -19.68
N THR A 332 8.34 -26.51 -20.63
CA THR A 332 7.81 -27.86 -20.41
C THR A 332 8.79 -28.89 -20.97
N ALA A 333 9.40 -29.69 -20.11
CA ALA A 333 10.28 -30.79 -20.48
C ALA A 333 9.49 -32.02 -20.92
N ALA A 334 10.06 -32.83 -21.81
CA ALA A 334 9.50 -34.13 -22.18
C ALA A 334 9.59 -35.13 -21.03
N THR A 335 8.58 -35.98 -20.88
CA THR A 335 8.62 -37.11 -19.95
C THR A 335 9.67 -38.10 -20.43
N ALA A 336 10.62 -38.48 -19.56
CA ALA A 336 11.53 -39.58 -19.88
C ALA A 336 10.73 -40.89 -19.92
N THR A 337 10.55 -41.47 -21.10
CA THR A 337 10.01 -42.82 -21.25
C THR A 337 10.97 -43.82 -20.62
N ALA A 338 10.52 -44.55 -19.60
CA ALA A 338 11.25 -45.70 -19.09
C ALA A 338 11.31 -46.78 -20.19
N ILE A 339 12.51 -47.13 -20.64
CA ILE A 339 12.73 -48.32 -21.45
C ILE A 339 12.44 -49.55 -20.57
N SER A 340 11.37 -50.29 -20.87
CA SER A 340 11.17 -51.61 -20.27
C SER A 340 12.22 -52.56 -20.85
N PRO A 341 13.02 -53.27 -20.03
CA PRO A 341 13.84 -54.36 -20.55
C PRO A 341 12.91 -55.40 -21.17
N GLY A 342 13.08 -55.71 -22.46
CA GLY A 342 12.32 -56.77 -23.11
C GLY A 342 12.56 -58.10 -22.39
N SER A 343 11.50 -58.83 -22.07
CA SER A 343 11.61 -60.18 -21.52
C SER A 343 12.34 -61.07 -22.54
N PRO A 344 13.34 -61.88 -22.13
CA PRO A 344 14.02 -62.79 -23.05
C PRO A 344 13.05 -63.84 -23.56
N THR A 345 12.91 -63.95 -24.88
CA THR A 345 12.16 -65.03 -25.53
C THR A 345 12.86 -66.36 -25.28
N SER A 346 12.24 -67.28 -24.55
CA SER A 346 12.76 -68.63 -24.33
C SER A 346 12.62 -69.48 -25.59
N GLY A 347 13.68 -69.53 -26.40
CA GLY A 347 13.86 -70.50 -27.48
C GLY A 347 15.01 -71.44 -27.16
N ALA A 348 14.78 -72.43 -26.29
CA ALA A 348 15.71 -73.54 -26.08
C ALA A 348 14.98 -74.86 -26.40
N PRO A 349 15.50 -75.72 -27.30
CA PRO A 349 14.86 -76.98 -27.64
C PRO A 349 14.99 -77.99 -26.49
N ALA A 350 13.93 -78.77 -26.30
CA ALA A 350 13.89 -79.87 -25.34
C ALA A 350 14.96 -80.94 -25.67
N LEU A 351 15.79 -81.29 -24.68
CA LEU A 351 16.65 -82.47 -24.70
C LEU A 351 16.10 -83.51 -23.70
N ALA A 352 16.16 -84.77 -24.12
CA ALA A 352 15.44 -85.91 -23.57
C ALA A 352 15.92 -86.35 -22.18
N ASP A 353 14.97 -86.93 -21.44
CA ASP A 353 15.15 -87.61 -20.17
C ASP A 353 15.74 -89.02 -20.39
N THR A 354 16.94 -89.27 -19.87
CA THR A 354 17.45 -90.62 -19.61
C THR A 354 18.16 -90.59 -18.26
N GLY A 355 17.43 -91.01 -17.22
CA GLY A 355 17.99 -91.26 -15.90
C GLY A 355 18.93 -92.47 -15.88
N ALA A 356 19.91 -92.41 -14.99
CA ALA A 356 20.45 -93.56 -14.28
C ALA A 356 21.14 -93.06 -13.00
N ASP A 357 20.71 -93.66 -11.89
CA ASP A 357 21.09 -93.43 -10.49
C ASP A 357 22.59 -93.41 -10.22
N LEU A 358 23.00 -92.68 -9.17
CA LEU A 358 23.97 -93.18 -8.18
C LEU A 358 23.71 -92.58 -6.78
N THR A 359 23.29 -93.47 -5.89
CA THR A 359 23.24 -93.38 -4.43
C THR A 359 24.63 -93.19 -3.79
N GLY A 360 24.79 -92.22 -2.88
CA GLY A 360 25.93 -92.15 -1.96
C GLY A 360 26.05 -90.79 -1.24
N PRO A 361 26.11 -90.75 0.10
CA PRO A 361 25.99 -89.50 0.87
C PRO A 361 27.34 -88.77 0.96
N LEU A 362 27.34 -87.45 1.20
CA LEU A 362 28.32 -86.75 2.05
C LEU A 362 27.99 -85.25 2.18
N LEU A 363 27.60 -84.90 3.41
CA LEU A 363 27.91 -83.68 4.17
C LEU A 363 27.54 -82.29 3.63
N LEU A 364 26.48 -81.77 4.25
CA LEU A 364 26.14 -80.37 4.48
C LEU A 364 27.35 -79.58 5.01
N ALA A 365 27.73 -78.50 4.32
CA ALA A 365 28.59 -77.46 4.87
C ALA A 365 27.76 -76.19 5.10
N ALA A 366 27.43 -75.94 6.36
CA ALA A 366 26.90 -74.69 6.88
C ALA A 366 28.06 -73.83 7.43
N LEU A 367 28.02 -72.52 7.18
CA LEU A 367 28.77 -71.49 7.90
C LEU A 367 27.78 -70.30 8.05
N LEU A 368 27.12 -70.08 9.19
CA LEU A 368 27.54 -69.32 10.39
C LEU A 368 28.17 -67.94 10.02
N ALA A 369 27.72 -66.78 10.53
CA ALA A 369 27.00 -66.51 11.78
C ALA A 369 26.25 -65.15 11.78
N THR A 370 25.03 -65.18 12.38
CA THR A 370 24.40 -64.25 13.36
C THR A 370 24.54 -62.72 13.17
N GLY A 371 23.49 -61.88 13.16
CA GLY A 371 22.15 -61.96 13.76
C GLY A 371 22.08 -61.13 15.05
N GLY A 372 21.20 -60.11 15.12
CA GLY A 372 20.92 -59.42 16.39
C GLY A 372 20.22 -58.06 16.32
N VAL A 373 18.90 -58.10 16.16
CA VAL A 373 17.92 -57.01 16.37
C VAL A 373 17.97 -56.48 17.82
N VAL A 374 17.62 -55.21 18.08
CA VAL A 374 16.69 -54.81 19.18
C VAL A 374 16.29 -53.33 19.07
N LEU A 375 14.98 -53.15 19.23
CA LEU A 375 14.13 -51.97 19.37
C LEU A 375 14.45 -51.19 20.68
N VAL A 376 14.09 -49.89 20.75
CA VAL A 376 13.37 -49.23 21.88
C VAL A 376 13.74 -47.73 22.05
N VAL A 377 12.73 -46.90 21.75
CA VAL A 377 12.14 -45.76 22.50
C VAL A 377 13.01 -44.90 23.46
N ARG A 378 13.01 -43.59 23.14
CA ARG A 378 13.02 -42.35 23.97
C ARG A 378 13.15 -42.47 25.51
N ALA A 379 13.99 -41.65 26.13
CA ALA A 379 13.63 -40.32 26.67
C ALA A 379 14.70 -39.70 27.62
N ARG A 380 14.92 -38.38 27.42
CA ARG A 380 15.28 -37.27 28.34
C ARG A 380 16.58 -37.28 29.19
N ARG A 381 17.43 -36.27 28.88
CA ARG A 381 18.22 -35.29 29.70
C ARG A 381 18.31 -35.53 31.23
N PRO A 382 19.43 -35.19 31.93
CA PRO A 382 20.13 -33.89 31.84
C PRO A 382 21.67 -33.89 31.99
N ALA A 383 22.27 -32.71 31.79
CA ALA A 383 23.69 -32.38 32.05
C ALA A 383 24.03 -32.42 33.56
N PRO A 384 25.32 -32.48 33.96
CA PRO A 384 26.05 -31.22 34.20
C PRO A 384 27.58 -31.22 33.93
N ARG A 385 28.03 -29.97 33.74
CA ARG A 385 29.34 -29.29 33.93
C ARG A 385 30.58 -30.02 34.50
N ARG A 386 31.69 -29.62 33.86
CA ARG A 386 33.03 -29.16 34.34
C ARG A 386 33.99 -30.18 34.97
N HIS A 387 35.20 -30.23 34.39
CA HIS A 387 36.34 -29.51 34.97
C HIS A 387 37.02 -28.65 33.89
#